data_AF-A0A0F8ZD04-F1
#
_entry.id   AF-A0A0F8ZD04-F1
#
_cell.length_a   1.000
_cell.length_b   1.000
_cell.length_c   1.000
_cell.angle_alpha   90.00
_cell.angle_beta   90.00
_cell.angle_gamma   90.00
#
_symmetry.space_group_name_H-M   'P 1'
#
loop_
_entity.id
_entity.type
_entity.pdbx_description
1 polymer ?
#
loop_
_entity_poly.entity_id
_entity_poly.type
_entity_poly.pdbx_seq_one_letter_code
_entity_poly.pdbx_strand_id
1 'polypeptide(L)'
;DYLFEVGEGKPFEGANSKGEPNAGIRYPIICTGVLEGDAEGKGKKQMFTCYIHSEGAISFSKRFLMACLGYESDSEGELRFNAETQGQDWKVDPTPDAPYVGEMWKKVQGSTLIIHTSVKLGDDGQKQQQWNGFSPLSDV
;
A
#
# COMPACT_ATOMS: atom_id res chain seq x y z
N ASP A 1 -5.27 -0.80 15.09
CA ASP A 1 -5.09 -1.61 13.87
C ASP A 1 -6.40 -1.84 13.15
N TYR A 2 -6.32 -1.85 11.82
CA TYR A 2 -7.48 -1.89 10.95
C TYR A 2 -7.29 -2.93 9.86
N LEU A 3 -8.38 -3.61 9.50
CA LEU A 3 -8.43 -4.55 8.40
C LEU A 3 -8.84 -3.82 7.12
N PHE A 4 -8.08 -4.00 6.05
CA PHE A 4 -8.33 -3.35 4.78
C PHE A 4 -8.38 -4.35 3.63
N GLU A 5 -9.39 -4.19 2.78
CA GLU A 5 -9.46 -4.85 1.47
C GLU A 5 -8.89 -3.93 0.39
N VAL A 6 -8.08 -4.50 -0.51
CA VAL A 6 -7.40 -3.78 -1.60
C VAL A 6 -8.18 -3.93 -2.90
N GLY A 7 -8.59 -2.83 -3.51
CA GLY A 7 -9.20 -2.86 -4.85
C GLY A 7 -8.17 -2.75 -5.98
N GLU A 8 -8.66 -2.58 -7.21
CA GLU A 8 -7.81 -2.52 -8.41
C GLU A 8 -6.87 -1.30 -8.40
N GLY A 9 -5.58 -1.55 -8.59
CA GLY A 9 -4.54 -0.53 -8.68
C GLY A 9 -4.52 0.15 -10.05
N LYS A 10 -4.38 1.47 -10.07
CA LYS A 10 -4.23 2.25 -11.30
C LYS A 10 -2.89 2.98 -11.31
N PRO A 11 -2.16 3.01 -12.44
CA PRO A 11 -0.93 3.76 -12.52
C PRO A 11 -1.26 5.26 -12.46
N PHE A 12 -0.33 6.05 -11.95
CA PHE A 12 -0.45 7.49 -11.96
C PHE A 12 0.92 8.14 -12.21
N GLU A 13 0.86 9.33 -12.80
CA GLU A 13 1.98 10.26 -12.92
C GLU A 13 1.49 11.64 -12.48
N GLY A 14 2.38 12.44 -11.89
CA GLY A 14 2.08 13.80 -11.49
C GLY A 14 3.31 14.49 -10.89
N ALA A 15 3.08 15.60 -10.21
CA ALA A 15 4.09 16.30 -9.44
C ALA A 15 3.72 16.29 -7.95
N ASN A 16 4.71 16.17 -7.07
CA ASN A 16 4.49 16.38 -5.64
C ASN A 16 4.33 17.88 -5.33
N SER A 17 4.12 18.24 -4.05
CA SER A 17 3.94 19.64 -3.63
C SER A 17 5.17 20.54 -3.86
N LYS A 18 6.33 19.96 -4.18
CA LYS A 18 7.57 20.66 -4.54
C LYS A 18 7.77 20.76 -6.06
N GLY A 19 6.85 20.23 -6.86
CA GLY A 19 6.96 20.20 -8.32
C GLY A 19 7.84 19.06 -8.85
N GLU A 20 8.30 18.14 -8.00
CA GLU A 20 9.13 17.02 -8.41
C GLU A 20 8.27 15.92 -9.05
N PRO A 21 8.75 15.28 -10.14
CA PRO A 21 8.04 14.17 -10.77
C PRO A 21 7.71 13.07 -9.77
N ASN A 22 6.50 12.55 -9.87
CA ASN A 22 5.97 11.53 -8.99
C ASN A 22 5.18 10.51 -9.80
N ALA A 23 5.50 9.23 -9.63
CA ALA A 23 4.83 8.15 -10.31
C ALA A 23 4.67 6.94 -9.40
N GLY A 24 3.74 6.07 -9.78
CA GLY A 24 3.52 4.79 -9.11
C GLY A 24 2.12 4.23 -9.37
N ILE A 25 1.59 3.51 -8.39
CA ILE A 25 0.28 2.87 -8.47
C ILE A 25 -0.57 3.27 -7.27
N ARG A 26 -1.82 3.65 -7.53
CA ARG A 26 -2.79 4.01 -6.50
C ARG A 26 -3.84 2.91 -6.36
N TYR A 27 -3.94 2.37 -5.16
CA TYR A 27 -4.93 1.37 -4.77
C TYR A 27 -6.02 2.00 -3.93
N PRO A 28 -7.30 1.81 -4.27
CA PRO A 28 -8.36 2.02 -3.30
C PRO A 28 -8.26 0.95 -2.21
N ILE A 29 -8.18 1.37 -0.95
CA ILE A 29 -8.27 0.48 0.21
C ILE A 29 -9.55 0.79 0.98
N ILE A 30 -10.27 -0.24 1.41
CA ILE A 30 -11.53 -0.10 2.13
C ILE A 30 -11.36 -0.71 3.51
N CYS A 31 -11.58 0.08 4.56
CA CYS A 31 -11.54 -0.43 5.92
C CYS A 31 -12.73 -1.36 6.14
N THR A 32 -12.51 -2.67 6.17
CA THR A 32 -13.57 -3.67 6.36
C THR A 32 -13.78 -3.99 7.83
N GLY A 33 -12.78 -3.73 8.68
CA GLY A 33 -12.85 -3.99 10.12
C GLY A 33 -11.91 -3.12 10.94
N VAL A 34 -12.24 -2.97 12.22
CA VAL A 34 -11.38 -2.34 13.23
C VAL A 34 -10.99 -3.45 14.21
N LEU A 35 -9.69 -3.72 14.31
CA LEU A 35 -9.16 -4.69 15.27
C LEU A 35 -8.88 -4.00 16.61
N GLU A 36 -8.26 -2.82 16.54
CA GLU A 36 -8.00 -1.97 17.70
C GLU A 36 -8.15 -0.49 17.31
N GLY A 37 -8.92 0.27 18.08
CA GLY A 37 -9.12 1.71 17.84
C GLY A 37 -10.58 2.11 17.66
N ASP A 38 -10.79 3.25 16.98
CA ASP A 38 -12.11 3.87 16.82
C ASP A 38 -12.85 3.31 15.58
N ALA A 39 -14.13 3.00 15.75
CA ALA A 39 -14.99 2.45 14.69
C ALA A 39 -15.29 3.44 13.55
N GLU A 40 -15.02 4.73 13.74
CA GLU A 40 -15.28 5.78 12.74
C GLU A 40 -14.58 5.55 11.38
N GLY A 41 -13.55 4.71 11.33
CA GLY A 41 -12.84 4.35 10.10
C GLY A 41 -13.55 3.30 9.23
N LYS A 42 -14.46 2.50 9.80
CA LYS A 42 -15.05 1.34 9.12
C LYS A 42 -15.90 1.75 7.92
N GLY A 43 -15.76 1.04 6.82
CA GLY A 43 -16.44 1.29 5.54
C GLY A 43 -15.89 2.46 4.74
N LYS A 44 -14.95 3.24 5.29
CA LYS A 44 -14.35 4.37 4.56
C LYS A 44 -13.35 3.85 3.54
N LYS A 45 -13.52 4.33 2.31
CA LYS A 45 -12.57 4.15 1.22
C LYS A 45 -11.47 5.20 1.33
N GLN A 46 -10.22 4.76 1.26
CA GLN A 46 -9.03 5.61 1.18
C GLN A 46 -8.21 5.21 -0.04
N MET A 47 -7.26 6.08 -0.43
CA MET A 47 -6.34 5.80 -1.52
C MET A 47 -4.95 5.56 -0.96
N PHE A 48 -4.47 4.33 -1.06
CA PHE A 48 -3.07 3.98 -0.80
C PHE A 48 -2.25 4.21 -2.07
N THR A 49 -1.10 4.88 -1.96
CA THR A 49 -0.24 5.14 -3.12
C THR A 49 1.11 4.45 -2.94
N CYS A 50 1.38 3.47 -3.79
CA CYS A 50 2.68 2.86 -3.95
C CYS A 50 3.53 3.74 -4.87
N TYR A 51 4.52 4.41 -4.31
CA TYR A 51 5.41 5.32 -5.01
C TYR A 51 6.67 4.58 -5.49
N ILE A 52 7.09 4.83 -6.74
CA ILE A 52 8.23 4.13 -7.37
C ILE A 52 9.41 5.03 -7.74
N HIS A 53 9.40 6.30 -7.28
CA HIS A 53 10.36 7.32 -7.72
C HIS A 53 11.53 7.56 -6.75
N SER A 54 11.49 7.03 -5.52
CA SER A 54 12.59 7.15 -4.54
C SER A 54 12.76 5.86 -3.73
N GLU A 55 13.98 5.60 -3.24
CA GLU A 55 14.29 4.35 -2.52
C GLU A 55 13.44 4.15 -1.27
N GLY A 56 13.25 5.20 -0.46
CA GLY A 56 12.41 5.12 0.75
C GLY A 56 10.95 4.84 0.42
N ALA A 57 10.42 5.46 -0.64
CA ALA A 57 9.08 5.23 -1.14
C ALA A 57 8.89 3.81 -1.68
N ILE A 58 9.90 3.30 -2.40
CA ILE A 58 9.92 1.92 -2.91
C ILE A 58 9.91 0.93 -1.74
N SER A 59 10.73 1.17 -0.71
CA SER A 59 10.77 0.31 0.48
C SER A 59 9.42 0.24 1.19
N PHE A 60 8.73 1.37 1.36
CA PHE A 60 7.40 1.39 1.97
C PHE A 60 6.35 0.70 1.11
N SER A 61 6.40 0.93 -0.21
CA SER A 61 5.52 0.26 -1.19
C SER A 61 5.75 -1.25 -1.21
N LYS A 62 7.00 -1.69 -1.09
CA LYS A 62 7.36 -3.11 -1.03
C LYS A 62 6.76 -3.78 0.20
N ARG A 63 6.83 -3.15 1.38
CA ARG A 63 6.21 -3.70 2.60
C ARG A 63 4.69 -3.86 2.46
N PHE A 64 4.03 -2.91 1.81
CA PHE A 64 2.61 -3.02 1.47
C PHE A 64 2.34 -4.23 0.56
N LEU A 65 3.10 -4.37 -0.53
CA LEU A 65 2.97 -5.50 -1.46
C LEU A 65 3.24 -6.84 -0.79
N MET A 66 4.27 -6.91 0.04
CA MET A 66 4.62 -8.09 0.84
C MET A 66 3.43 -8.52 1.70
N ALA A 67 2.87 -7.59 2.49
CA ALA A 67 1.69 -7.87 3.32
C ALA A 67 0.49 -8.34 2.49
N CYS A 68 0.19 -7.69 1.37
CA CYS A 68 -0.90 -8.09 0.47
C CYS A 68 -0.73 -9.50 -0.10
N LEU A 69 0.52 -9.92 -0.31
CA LEU A 69 0.86 -11.22 -0.88
C LEU A 69 1.18 -12.28 0.19
N GLY A 70 0.96 -11.99 1.47
CA GLY A 70 1.13 -12.96 2.56
C GLY A 70 2.55 -13.09 3.11
N TYR A 71 3.45 -12.14 2.83
CA TYR A 71 4.81 -12.14 3.36
C TYR A 71 4.90 -11.27 4.61
N GLU A 72 5.60 -11.77 5.62
CA GLU A 72 5.93 -11.01 6.82
C GLU A 72 6.85 -9.82 6.51
N SER A 73 6.70 -8.73 7.26
CA SER A 73 7.52 -7.53 7.11
C SER A 73 8.86 -7.62 7.86
N ASP A 74 9.54 -8.76 7.73
CA ASP A 74 10.86 -9.02 8.30
C ASP A 74 11.88 -9.43 7.22
N SER A 75 13.13 -9.67 7.63
CA SER A 75 14.22 -10.03 6.72
C SER A 75 13.98 -11.35 5.99
N GLU A 76 13.34 -12.33 6.62
CA GLU A 76 13.08 -13.63 6.01
C GLU A 76 11.95 -13.55 4.98
N GLY A 77 10.86 -12.87 5.33
CA GLY A 77 9.77 -12.55 4.42
C GLY A 77 10.24 -11.73 3.22
N GLU A 78 11.13 -10.76 3.43
CA GLU A 78 11.72 -9.97 2.35
C GLU A 78 12.59 -10.81 1.41
N LEU A 79 13.42 -11.71 1.95
CA LEU A 79 14.24 -12.62 1.15
C LEU A 79 13.37 -13.55 0.30
N ARG A 80 12.31 -14.12 0.88
CA ARG A 80 11.35 -14.97 0.16
C ARG A 80 10.63 -14.18 -0.93
N PHE A 81 10.09 -13.00 -0.60
CA PHE A 81 9.46 -12.12 -1.58
C PHE A 81 10.38 -11.81 -2.75
N ASN A 82 11.64 -11.45 -2.48
CA ASN A 82 12.61 -11.15 -3.53
C ASN A 82 12.89 -12.36 -4.41
N ALA A 83 13.10 -13.53 -3.82
CA ALA A 83 13.42 -14.75 -4.56
C ALA A 83 12.24 -15.23 -5.42
N GLU A 84 11.02 -15.23 -4.87
CA GLU A 84 9.82 -15.74 -5.54
C GLU A 84 9.30 -14.77 -6.61
N THR A 85 9.56 -13.46 -6.47
CA THR A 85 9.08 -12.43 -7.41
C THR A 85 10.16 -11.91 -8.37
N GLN A 86 11.37 -12.47 -8.30
CA GLN A 86 12.46 -12.10 -9.19
C GLN A 86 12.09 -12.36 -10.65
N GLY A 87 12.38 -11.40 -11.52
CA GLY A 87 12.12 -11.51 -12.97
C GLY A 87 10.64 -11.45 -13.35
N GLN A 88 9.73 -11.31 -12.39
CA GLN A 88 8.32 -11.08 -12.67
C GLN A 88 8.08 -9.66 -13.22
N ASP A 89 6.91 -9.47 -13.81
CA ASP A 89 6.55 -8.21 -14.43
C ASP A 89 6.09 -7.15 -13.42
N TRP A 90 7.01 -6.24 -13.10
CA TRP A 90 6.82 -5.09 -12.23
C TRP A 90 6.79 -3.76 -12.99
N LYS A 91 6.72 -3.77 -14.32
CA LYS A 91 6.77 -2.54 -15.11
C LYS A 91 5.52 -1.68 -14.86
N VAL A 92 5.70 -0.37 -14.92
CA VAL A 92 4.62 0.61 -14.81
C VAL A 92 4.82 1.63 -15.91
N ASP A 93 3.78 1.86 -16.69
CA ASP A 93 3.70 2.95 -17.66
C ASP A 93 2.42 3.75 -17.36
N PRO A 94 2.53 4.98 -16.85
CA PRO A 94 1.37 5.80 -16.53
C PRO A 94 0.85 6.61 -17.72
N THR A 95 1.35 6.39 -18.95
CA THR A 95 0.95 7.18 -20.13
C THR A 95 -0.57 7.18 -20.33
N PRO A 96 -1.17 8.35 -20.64
CA PRO A 96 -2.62 8.46 -20.79
C PRO A 96 -3.22 7.59 -21.90
N ASP A 97 -2.46 7.37 -22.98
CA ASP A 97 -2.96 6.72 -24.19
C ASP A 97 -2.98 5.19 -24.08
N ALA A 98 -2.06 4.61 -23.30
CA ALA A 98 -1.92 3.17 -23.14
C ALA A 98 -1.25 2.82 -21.79
N PRO A 99 -1.92 3.05 -20.65
CA PRO A 99 -1.33 2.80 -19.35
C PRO A 99 -1.04 1.31 -19.18
N TYR A 100 0.15 1.00 -18.69
CA TYR A 100 0.60 -0.35 -18.38
C TYR A 100 0.80 -0.54 -16.88
N VAL A 101 0.26 -1.63 -16.37
CA VAL A 101 0.52 -2.13 -15.02
C VAL A 101 0.94 -3.57 -15.13
N GLY A 102 2.15 -3.88 -14.67
CA GLY A 102 2.68 -5.22 -14.71
C GLY A 102 1.89 -6.19 -13.82
N GLU A 103 1.91 -7.47 -14.19
CA GLU A 103 1.06 -8.49 -13.57
C GLU A 103 1.23 -8.61 -12.05
N MET A 104 2.44 -8.38 -11.52
CA MET A 104 2.67 -8.48 -10.08
C MET A 104 1.91 -7.41 -9.28
N TRP A 105 1.75 -6.22 -9.84
CA TRP A 105 0.97 -5.16 -9.22
C TRP A 105 -0.53 -5.48 -9.20
N LYS A 106 -1.03 -6.29 -10.14
CA LYS A 106 -2.45 -6.67 -10.16
C LYS A 106 -2.78 -7.74 -9.11
N LYS A 107 -1.81 -8.59 -8.75
CA LYS A 107 -2.01 -9.70 -7.81
C LYS A 107 -2.48 -9.29 -6.41
N VAL A 108 -2.28 -8.03 -6.03
CA VAL A 108 -2.72 -7.55 -4.71
C VAL A 108 -4.20 -7.17 -4.67
N GLN A 109 -4.87 -7.06 -5.83
CA GLN A 109 -6.31 -6.81 -5.87
C GLN A 109 -7.08 -7.95 -5.19
N GLY A 110 -8.02 -7.60 -4.32
CA GLY A 110 -8.82 -8.52 -3.52
C GLY A 110 -8.10 -9.05 -2.29
N SER A 111 -6.82 -8.73 -2.10
CA SER A 111 -6.10 -9.07 -0.88
C SER A 111 -6.66 -8.33 0.31
N THR A 112 -6.48 -8.93 1.49
CA THR A 112 -6.78 -8.30 2.78
C THR A 112 -5.48 -8.19 3.58
N LEU A 113 -5.25 -7.03 4.18
CA LEU A 113 -4.09 -6.79 5.04
C LEU A 113 -4.50 -6.05 6.32
N ILE A 114 -3.62 -6.11 7.30
CA ILE A 114 -3.70 -5.29 8.51
C ILE A 114 -2.82 -4.06 8.31
N ILE A 115 -3.37 -2.88 8.55
CA ILE A 115 -2.63 -1.62 8.60
C ILE A 115 -2.49 -1.20 10.05
N HIS A 116 -1.24 -1.08 10.50
CA HIS A 116 -0.90 -0.61 11.84
C HIS A 116 -0.82 0.92 11.82
N THR A 117 -1.57 1.56 12.72
CA THR A 117 -1.67 3.03 12.74
C THR A 117 -1.43 3.57 14.13
N SER A 118 -0.62 4.63 14.25
CA SER A 118 -0.61 5.46 15.45
C SER A 118 -1.55 6.64 15.25
N VAL A 119 -2.18 7.09 16.34
CA VAL A 119 -3.00 8.30 16.34
C VAL A 119 -2.24 9.37 17.10
N LYS A 120 -2.03 10.52 16.47
CA LYS A 120 -1.47 11.72 17.10
C LYS A 120 -2.51 12.84 17.07
N LEU A 121 -2.45 13.74 18.03
CA LEU A 121 -3.20 14.99 17.96
C LEU A 121 -2.45 15.93 17.00
N GLY A 122 -3.12 16.40 15.96
CA GLY A 122 -2.61 17.46 15.09
C GLY A 122 -2.66 18.82 15.78
N ASP A 123 -1.97 19.80 15.18
CA ASP A 123 -1.91 21.18 15.70
C ASP A 123 -3.29 21.88 15.71
N ASP A 124 -4.24 21.37 14.94
CA ASP A 124 -5.65 21.79 14.87
C ASP A 124 -6.55 21.10 15.91
N GLY A 125 -5.97 20.27 16.78
CA GLY A 125 -6.68 19.46 17.77
C GLY A 125 -7.39 18.24 17.18
N GLN A 126 -7.28 17.97 15.87
CA GLN A 126 -7.86 16.79 15.24
C GLN A 126 -6.94 15.59 15.35
N LYS A 127 -7.52 14.39 15.48
CA LYS A 127 -6.75 13.14 15.44
C LYS A 127 -6.22 12.90 14.03
N GLN A 128 -4.90 12.83 13.87
CA GLN A 128 -4.24 12.41 12.64
C GLN A 128 -3.78 10.95 12.77
N GLN A 129 -4.11 10.14 11.76
CA GLN A 129 -3.63 8.77 11.68
C GLN A 129 -2.31 8.74 10.91
N GLN A 130 -1.28 8.16 11.52
CA GLN A 130 -0.01 7.87 10.89
C GLN A 130 0.10 6.37 10.65
N TRP A 131 0.31 5.96 9.41
CA TRP A 131 0.52 4.57 9.06
C TRP A 131 1.94 4.16 9.44
N ASN A 132 2.06 3.18 10.33
CA ASN A 132 3.32 2.73 10.89
C ASN A 132 3.85 1.49 10.16
N GLY A 133 2.97 0.66 9.60
CA GLY A 133 3.36 -0.58 8.94
C GLY A 133 2.17 -1.41 8.42
N PHE A 134 2.52 -2.55 7.84
CA PHE A 134 1.60 -3.50 7.23
C PHE A 134 1.95 -4.91 7.71
N SER A 135 0.94 -5.73 7.92
CA SER A 135 1.12 -7.18 8.11
C SER A 135 0.10 -7.94 7.27
N PRO A 136 0.44 -9.15 6.81
CA PRO A 136 -0.54 -10.02 6.19
C PRO A 136 -1.63 -10.36 7.22
N LEU A 137 -2.84 -10.64 6.73
CA LEU A 137 -3.81 -11.32 7.57
C LEU A 137 -3.30 -12.76 7.75
N SER A 138 -2.72 -13.06 8.91
CA SER A 138 -2.34 -14.43 9.26
C SER A 138 -3.60 -15.24 9.58
N ASP A 139 -3.69 -16.45 9.04
CA ASP A 139 -4.69 -17.42 9.47
C ASP A 139 -4.33 -17.86 10.90
N VAL A 140 -4.89 -17.16 11.91
CA VAL A 140 -4.89 -17.59 13.32
C VAL A 140 -6.28 -17.39 13.93
#